data_AF-A0A9D7CQK3-F1
#
_entry.id   AF-A0A9D7CQK3-F1
#
_cell.length_a   1.000
_cell.length_b   1.000
_cell.length_c   1.000
_cell.angle_alpha   90.00
_cell.angle_beta   90.00
_cell.angle_gamma   90.00
#
_symmetry.space_group_name_H-M   'P 1'
#
loop_
_entity.id
_entity.type
_entity.pdbx_description
1 polymer ?
#
loop_
_entity_poly.entity_id
_entity_poly.type
_entity_poly.pdbx_seq_one_letter_code
_entity_poly.pdbx_strand_id
1 'polypeptide(L)'
;MTIPTSPSRRGPGLTKTRGEVIGRTRAGALVRTSDVRWRELVDAADVMSEGSSRAEGDGLTWYGSTSLVVELPEADELERARLLVLAGKDPHLRLRVLRLAHSEASVRAPGALGRAHCELRAAADPRGLRIDVDVQAPLIGVRAPGTIPGGRTPHD
;
A
#
# COMPACT_ATOMS: atom_id res chain seq x y z
N MET A 1 8.33 68.47 5.52
CA MET A 1 7.08 67.76 5.85
C MET A 1 6.61 67.03 4.59
N THR A 2 6.68 65.69 4.60
CA THR A 2 5.78 64.69 3.95
C THR A 2 6.52 63.35 3.75
N ILE A 3 6.35 62.50 4.76
CA ILE A 3 6.26 61.02 4.86
C ILE A 3 7.14 60.13 3.93
N PRO A 4 8.04 59.27 4.48
CA PRO A 4 8.70 58.21 3.73
C PRO A 4 7.76 57.01 3.48
N THR A 5 7.75 56.52 2.25
CA THR A 5 7.05 55.30 1.82
C THR A 5 7.73 54.07 2.39
N SER A 6 7.02 53.32 3.24
CA SER A 6 7.49 52.03 3.76
C SER A 6 7.42 50.94 2.68
N PRO A 7 8.41 50.03 2.58
CA PRO A 7 8.37 48.91 1.63
C PRO A 7 7.27 47.91 2.03
N SER A 8 6.49 47.46 1.04
CA SER A 8 5.47 46.43 1.25
C SER A 8 6.16 45.10 1.62
N ARG A 9 5.94 44.65 2.86
CA ARG A 9 6.32 43.30 3.28
C ARG A 9 5.52 42.31 2.43
N ARG A 10 6.19 41.62 1.50
CA ARG A 10 5.67 40.40 0.87
C ARG A 10 5.64 39.28 1.91
N GLY A 11 4.61 39.29 2.75
CA GLY A 11 4.24 38.10 3.52
C GLY A 11 3.78 36.99 2.57
N PRO A 12 3.92 35.71 2.95
CA PRO A 12 3.34 34.60 2.20
C PRO A 12 1.84 34.86 2.01
N GLY A 13 1.41 34.90 0.74
CA GLY A 13 0.02 35.19 0.41
C GLY A 13 -0.95 34.23 1.08
N LEU A 14 -2.15 34.73 1.41
CA LEU A 14 -3.31 34.00 1.95
C LEU A 14 -3.83 32.88 1.01
N THR A 15 -3.03 32.44 0.04
CA THR A 15 -3.33 31.34 -0.88
C THR A 15 -3.24 29.96 -0.18
N LYS A 16 -2.71 29.86 1.04
CA LYS A 16 -2.56 28.61 1.79
C LYS A 16 -3.80 28.13 2.57
N THR A 17 -4.93 28.84 2.48
CA THR A 17 -6.21 28.47 3.13
C THR A 17 -7.31 28.16 2.14
N ARG A 18 -6.99 27.49 1.01
CA ARG A 18 -8.03 26.70 0.34
C ARG A 18 -8.24 25.44 1.17
N GLY A 19 -9.34 25.41 1.90
CA GLY A 19 -9.76 24.25 2.68
C GLY A 19 -9.63 22.98 1.84
N GLU A 20 -9.08 21.95 2.46
CA GLU A 20 -8.97 20.63 1.87
C GLU A 20 -10.38 20.15 1.50
N VAL A 21 -10.63 19.91 0.22
CA VAL A 21 -11.96 19.49 -0.23
C VAL A 21 -12.18 18.08 0.32
N ILE A 22 -13.21 17.92 1.16
CA ILE A 22 -13.56 16.65 1.84
C ILE A 22 -13.63 15.47 0.87
N GLY A 23 -13.97 15.72 -0.40
CA GLY A 23 -13.80 14.73 -1.44
C GLY A 23 -13.81 15.35 -2.83
N ARG A 24 -13.10 14.71 -3.76
CA ARG A 24 -13.28 14.95 -5.19
C ARG A 24 -14.08 13.78 -5.75
N THR A 25 -15.23 14.06 -6.34
CA THR A 25 -15.98 13.06 -7.09
C THR A 25 -15.25 12.80 -8.41
N ARG A 26 -14.88 11.54 -8.65
CA ARG A 26 -14.48 11.06 -9.98
C ARG A 26 -15.54 10.09 -10.48
N ALA A 27 -16.03 10.33 -11.70
CA ALA A 27 -16.80 9.31 -12.41
C ALA A 27 -15.87 8.14 -12.73
N GLY A 28 -16.17 6.96 -12.20
CA GLY A 28 -15.45 5.73 -12.46
C GLY A 28 -16.45 4.60 -12.71
N ALA A 29 -16.13 3.72 -13.66
CA ALA A 29 -16.88 2.48 -13.83
C ALA A 29 -16.58 1.57 -12.63
N LEU A 30 -17.54 1.46 -11.71
CA LEU A 30 -17.52 0.43 -10.67
C LEU A 30 -18.04 -0.85 -11.32
N VAL A 31 -17.16 -1.83 -11.47
CA VAL A 31 -17.55 -3.15 -11.95
C VAL A 31 -17.72 -4.05 -10.75
N ARG A 32 -18.88 -4.71 -10.67
CA ARG A 32 -19.13 -5.77 -9.72
C ARG A 32 -19.00 -7.09 -10.46
N THR A 33 -17.94 -7.82 -10.19
CA THR A 33 -17.79 -9.19 -10.67
C THR A 33 -18.36 -10.17 -9.64
N SER A 34 -18.39 -11.46 -9.97
CA SER A 34 -18.79 -12.50 -9.00
C SER A 34 -17.70 -12.66 -7.93
N ASP A 35 -18.01 -12.25 -6.69
CA ASP A 35 -17.11 -12.43 -5.53
C ASP A 35 -16.74 -13.90 -5.32
N VAL A 36 -17.68 -14.83 -5.59
CA VAL A 36 -17.45 -16.27 -5.48
C VAL A 36 -16.37 -16.72 -6.46
N ARG A 37 -16.41 -16.24 -7.71
CA ARG A 37 -15.45 -16.67 -8.73
C ARG A 37 -14.04 -16.14 -8.43
N TRP A 38 -13.91 -14.88 -8.04
CA TRP A 38 -12.60 -14.37 -7.64
C TRP A 38 -12.04 -15.05 -6.41
N ARG A 39 -12.90 -15.41 -5.46
CA ARG A 39 -12.49 -16.19 -4.31
C ARG A 39 -11.87 -17.51 -4.73
N GLU A 40 -12.55 -18.30 -5.53
CA GLU A 40 -12.03 -19.59 -6.01
C GLU A 40 -10.69 -19.43 -6.74
N LEU A 41 -10.61 -18.43 -7.62
CA LEU A 41 -9.42 -18.15 -8.42
C LEU A 41 -8.23 -17.71 -7.56
N VAL A 42 -8.44 -16.88 -6.53
CA VAL A 42 -7.38 -16.44 -5.62
C VAL A 42 -6.99 -17.57 -4.66
N ASP A 43 -7.95 -18.33 -4.16
CA ASP A 43 -7.70 -19.44 -3.23
C ASP A 43 -6.90 -20.58 -3.94
N ALA A 44 -6.99 -20.69 -5.27
CA ALA A 44 -6.23 -21.63 -6.10
C ALA A 44 -4.94 -21.04 -6.71
N ALA A 45 -4.64 -19.75 -6.49
CA ALA A 45 -3.50 -19.09 -7.12
C ALA A 45 -2.16 -19.59 -6.57
N ASP A 46 -1.14 -19.60 -7.42
CA ASP A 46 0.24 -19.80 -6.98
C ASP A 46 0.71 -18.55 -6.25
N VAL A 47 0.96 -18.65 -4.94
CA VAL A 47 1.39 -17.54 -4.08
C VAL A 47 2.88 -17.66 -3.73
N MET A 48 3.64 -16.60 -3.98
CA MET A 48 5.03 -16.47 -3.57
C MET A 48 5.19 -15.20 -2.73
N SER A 49 5.81 -15.32 -1.56
CA SER A 49 6.05 -14.18 -0.68
C SER A 49 7.49 -14.13 -0.18
N GLU A 50 8.03 -12.91 -0.15
CA GLU A 50 9.35 -12.57 0.36
C GLU A 50 9.25 -11.39 1.34
N GLY A 51 10.25 -11.22 2.19
CA GLY A 51 10.32 -10.02 3.01
C GLY A 51 11.48 -9.99 3.99
N SER A 52 11.74 -8.79 4.51
CA SER A 52 12.80 -8.52 5.48
C SER A 52 12.44 -7.33 6.36
N SER A 53 13.03 -7.28 7.56
CA SER A 53 12.92 -6.12 8.43
C SER A 53 14.11 -5.18 8.23
N ARG A 54 13.89 -3.87 8.32
CA ARG A 54 14.94 -2.84 8.27
C ARG A 54 14.77 -1.89 9.43
N ALA A 55 15.88 -1.44 10.00
CA ALA A 55 15.86 -0.38 11.01
C ALA A 55 15.57 0.97 10.35
N GLU A 56 14.57 1.69 10.85
CA GLU A 56 14.17 3.01 10.39
C GLU A 56 13.80 3.89 11.58
N GLY A 57 14.52 5.01 11.74
CA GLY A 57 14.40 5.82 12.94
C GLY A 57 14.67 4.98 14.20
N ASP A 58 13.74 5.03 15.15
CA ASP A 58 13.83 4.32 16.44
C ASP A 58 13.21 2.91 16.42
N GLY A 59 12.76 2.42 15.26
CA GLY A 59 12.00 1.19 15.13
C GLY A 59 12.49 0.25 14.03
N LEU A 60 11.80 -0.88 13.91
CA LEU A 60 11.93 -1.78 12.76
C LEU A 60 10.71 -1.63 11.86
N THR A 61 10.94 -1.59 10.56
CA THR A 61 9.91 -1.63 9.53
C THR A 61 10.04 -2.93 8.76
N TRP A 62 8.95 -3.67 8.63
CA TRP A 62 8.83 -4.80 7.71
C TRP A 62 8.62 -4.30 6.28
N TYR A 63 9.35 -4.90 5.35
CA TYR A 63 9.19 -4.75 3.92
C TYR A 63 9.00 -6.14 3.32
N GLY A 64 7.81 -6.41 2.77
CA GLY A 64 7.50 -7.67 2.12
C GLY A 64 6.85 -7.45 0.76
N SER A 65 6.94 -8.48 -0.07
CA SER A 65 6.22 -8.59 -1.32
C SER A 65 5.44 -9.91 -1.35
N THR A 66 4.31 -9.91 -2.04
CA THR A 66 3.51 -11.11 -2.33
C THR A 66 3.08 -11.06 -3.78
N SER A 67 3.50 -12.05 -4.55
CA SER A 67 3.12 -12.25 -5.94
C SER A 67 2.16 -13.42 -6.05
N LEU A 68 1.12 -13.25 -6.87
CA LEU A 68 0.09 -14.26 -7.10
C LEU A 68 -0.11 -14.41 -8.60
N VAL A 69 -0.12 -15.65 -9.10
CA VAL A 69 -0.58 -15.94 -10.47
C VAL A 69 -1.97 -16.55 -10.38
N VAL A 70 -2.95 -15.77 -10.79
CA VAL A 70 -4.35 -16.18 -10.88
C VAL A 70 -4.56 -16.79 -12.26
N GLU A 71 -4.70 -18.12 -12.29
CA GLU A 71 -4.93 -18.83 -13.55
C GLU A 71 -6.32 -18.55 -14.11
N LEU A 72 -6.40 -18.23 -15.39
CA LEU A 72 -7.66 -18.00 -16.09
C LEU A 72 -7.86 -19.11 -17.12
N PRO A 73 -8.79 -20.05 -16.89
CA PRO A 73 -9.04 -21.11 -17.86
C PRO A 73 -9.61 -20.52 -19.15
N GLU A 74 -8.97 -20.84 -20.28
CA GLU A 74 -9.46 -20.58 -21.64
C GLU A 74 -9.74 -19.11 -22.01
N ALA A 75 -9.03 -18.15 -21.40
CA ALA A 75 -9.15 -16.74 -21.79
C ALA A 75 -8.26 -16.41 -23.00
N ASP A 76 -8.85 -15.82 -24.05
CA ASP A 76 -8.07 -15.21 -25.15
C ASP A 76 -7.39 -13.89 -24.70
N GLU A 77 -6.58 -13.31 -25.58
CA GLU A 77 -5.83 -12.08 -25.24
C GLU A 77 -6.73 -10.89 -24.92
N LEU A 78 -7.86 -10.77 -25.62
CA LEU A 78 -8.82 -9.68 -25.42
C LEU A 78 -9.56 -9.85 -24.10
N GLU A 79 -9.93 -11.07 -23.76
CA GLU A 79 -10.53 -11.43 -22.49
C GLU A 79 -9.58 -11.21 -21.32
N ARG A 80 -8.30 -11.63 -21.43
CA ARG A 80 -7.27 -11.32 -20.43
C ARG A 80 -7.11 -9.82 -20.22
N ALA A 81 -7.05 -9.03 -21.29
CA ALA A 81 -6.96 -7.57 -21.20
C ALA A 81 -8.19 -6.96 -20.50
N ARG A 82 -9.40 -7.47 -20.80
CA ARG A 82 -10.64 -7.05 -20.11
C ARG A 82 -10.58 -7.40 -18.62
N LEU A 83 -10.22 -8.64 -18.29
CA LEU A 83 -10.13 -9.13 -16.92
C LEU A 83 -9.07 -8.37 -16.11
N LEU A 84 -7.95 -7.98 -16.71
CA LEU A 84 -6.96 -7.11 -16.09
C LEU A 84 -7.55 -5.75 -15.71
N VAL A 85 -8.30 -5.12 -16.62
CA VAL A 85 -8.98 -3.84 -16.35
C VAL A 85 -10.04 -3.99 -15.24
N LEU A 86 -10.76 -5.12 -15.22
CA LEU A 86 -11.74 -5.42 -14.18
C LEU A 86 -11.07 -5.65 -12.83
N ALA A 87 -10.02 -6.47 -12.78
CA ALA A 87 -9.25 -6.76 -11.59
C ALA A 87 -8.69 -5.48 -10.93
N GLY A 88 -8.23 -4.53 -11.74
CA GLY A 88 -7.76 -3.22 -11.26
C GLY A 88 -8.85 -2.33 -10.66
N LYS A 89 -10.13 -2.61 -10.93
CA LYS A 89 -11.29 -1.81 -10.47
C LYS A 89 -12.15 -2.53 -9.43
N ASP A 90 -11.94 -3.82 -9.22
CA ASP A 90 -12.75 -4.63 -8.32
C ASP A 90 -12.29 -4.49 -6.85
N PRO A 91 -13.11 -3.89 -5.97
CA PRO A 91 -12.73 -3.71 -4.57
C PRO A 91 -12.69 -5.03 -3.79
N HIS A 92 -13.46 -6.05 -4.16
CA HIS A 92 -13.47 -7.34 -3.48
C HIS A 92 -12.19 -8.11 -3.76
N LEU A 93 -11.77 -8.16 -5.03
CA LEU A 93 -10.48 -8.73 -5.40
C LEU A 93 -9.34 -8.01 -4.69
N ARG A 94 -9.34 -6.66 -4.74
CA ARG A 94 -8.32 -5.85 -4.08
C ARG A 94 -8.24 -6.16 -2.58
N LEU A 95 -9.36 -6.16 -1.86
CA LEU A 95 -9.37 -6.43 -0.43
C LEU A 95 -8.92 -7.87 -0.11
N ARG A 96 -9.31 -8.85 -0.94
CA ARG A 96 -8.91 -10.24 -0.76
C ARG A 96 -7.40 -10.40 -0.91
N VAL A 97 -6.83 -9.87 -1.99
CA VAL A 97 -5.40 -9.96 -2.26
C VAL A 97 -4.58 -9.20 -1.21
N LEU A 98 -5.06 -8.04 -0.75
CA LEU A 98 -4.43 -7.30 0.35
C LEU A 98 -4.44 -8.07 1.68
N ARG A 99 -5.55 -8.77 2.00
CA ARG A 99 -5.63 -9.61 3.20
C ARG A 99 -4.68 -10.80 3.13
N LEU A 100 -4.57 -11.42 1.97
CA LEU A 100 -3.64 -12.52 1.73
C LEU A 100 -2.18 -12.07 1.91
N ALA A 101 -1.78 -10.97 1.24
CA ALA A 101 -0.44 -10.39 1.39
C ALA A 101 -0.13 -9.96 2.83
N HIS A 102 -1.11 -9.38 3.53
CA HIS A 102 -0.97 -9.04 4.95
C HIS A 102 -0.79 -10.29 5.83
N SER A 103 -1.52 -11.37 5.53
CA SER A 103 -1.39 -12.65 6.24
C SER A 103 0.02 -13.23 6.06
N GLU A 104 0.51 -13.31 4.82
CA GLU A 104 1.87 -13.76 4.51
C GLU A 104 2.93 -12.91 5.23
N ALA A 105 2.79 -11.58 5.18
CA ALA A 105 3.69 -10.68 5.88
C ALA A 105 3.65 -10.91 7.41
N SER A 106 2.46 -11.10 7.98
CA SER A 106 2.28 -11.28 9.43
C SER A 106 2.88 -12.60 9.93
N VAL A 107 2.84 -13.65 9.12
CA VAL A 107 3.45 -14.95 9.44
C VAL A 107 4.97 -14.87 9.42
N ARG A 108 5.55 -14.05 8.53
CA ARG A 108 7.01 -13.97 8.31
C ARG A 108 7.70 -12.88 9.13
N ALA A 109 6.97 -11.85 9.52
CA ALA A 109 7.52 -10.75 10.29
C ALA A 109 7.96 -11.22 11.68
N PRO A 110 9.09 -10.70 12.22
CA PRO A 110 9.58 -11.07 13.55
C PRO A 110 8.76 -10.46 14.71
N GLY A 111 7.65 -9.79 14.40
CA GLY A 111 6.74 -9.19 15.38
C GLY A 111 5.43 -8.76 14.73
N ALA A 112 4.54 -8.20 15.55
CA ALA A 112 3.24 -7.76 15.06
C ALA A 112 3.38 -6.57 14.09
N LEU A 113 2.71 -6.64 12.95
CA LEU A 113 2.63 -5.52 12.02
C LEU A 113 1.72 -4.42 12.58
N GLY A 114 2.18 -3.16 12.51
CA GLY A 114 1.36 -1.99 12.77
C GLY A 114 0.51 -1.60 11.56
N ARG A 115 0.25 -0.30 11.40
CA ARG A 115 -0.52 0.19 10.25
C ARG A 115 0.26 -0.08 8.96
N ALA A 116 -0.24 -1.00 8.14
CA ALA A 116 0.36 -1.34 6.87
C ALA A 116 0.04 -0.30 5.79
N HIS A 117 1.07 0.06 5.03
CA HIS A 117 0.96 0.66 3.71
C HIS A 117 1.12 -0.45 2.67
N CYS A 118 0.18 -0.53 1.74
CA CYS A 118 0.21 -1.55 0.71
C CYS A 118 0.05 -0.92 -0.68
N GLU A 119 0.92 -1.33 -1.61
CA GLU A 119 0.79 -1.04 -3.02
C GLU A 119 0.38 -2.32 -3.75
N LEU A 120 -0.56 -2.22 -4.69
CA LEU A 120 -1.02 -3.35 -5.48
C LEU A 120 -0.87 -3.01 -6.97
N ARG A 121 -0.27 -3.92 -7.72
CA ARG A 121 -0.12 -3.87 -9.16
C ARG A 121 -0.68 -5.15 -9.77
N ALA A 122 -1.35 -5.04 -10.91
CA ALA A 122 -1.82 -6.19 -11.68
C ALA A 122 -1.26 -6.09 -13.10
N ALA A 123 -0.89 -7.24 -13.67
CA ALA A 123 -0.37 -7.36 -15.02
C ALA A 123 -0.93 -8.61 -15.69
N ALA A 124 -0.94 -8.60 -17.03
CA ALA A 124 -1.22 -9.81 -17.79
C ALA A 124 -0.07 -10.81 -17.60
N ASP A 125 -0.42 -12.09 -17.50
CA ASP A 125 0.51 -13.21 -17.42
C ASP A 125 0.09 -14.29 -18.45
N PRO A 126 1.02 -15.04 -19.06
CA PRO A 126 0.66 -16.11 -19.98
C PRO A 126 -0.34 -17.13 -19.41
N ARG A 127 -0.33 -17.36 -18.09
CA ARG A 127 -1.25 -18.27 -17.39
C ARG A 127 -2.54 -17.58 -16.93
N GLY A 128 -2.64 -16.25 -17.00
CA GLY A 128 -3.81 -15.50 -16.56
C GLY A 128 -3.48 -14.08 -16.12
N LEU A 129 -3.59 -13.80 -14.83
CA LEU A 129 -3.28 -12.50 -14.24
C LEU A 129 -2.23 -12.64 -13.15
N ARG A 130 -1.17 -11.85 -13.25
CA ARG A 130 -0.22 -11.66 -12.16
C ARG A 130 -0.64 -10.48 -11.31
N ILE A 131 -0.70 -10.67 -10.01
CA ILE A 131 -0.95 -9.60 -9.04
C ILE A 131 0.25 -9.54 -8.10
N ASP A 132 0.83 -8.36 -7.93
CA ASP A 132 1.92 -8.11 -7.01
C ASP A 132 1.44 -7.14 -5.93
N VAL A 133 1.73 -7.46 -4.68
CA VAL A 133 1.44 -6.62 -3.52
C VAL A 133 2.72 -6.36 -2.75
N ASP A 134 3.07 -5.09 -2.61
CA ASP A 134 4.11 -4.66 -1.68
C ASP A 134 3.45 -4.29 -0.35
N VAL A 135 4.03 -4.74 0.76
CA VAL A 135 3.57 -4.47 2.13
C VAL A 135 4.71 -3.84 2.91
N GLN A 136 4.46 -2.65 3.44
CA GLN A 136 5.33 -1.95 4.36
C GLN A 136 4.58 -1.71 5.67
N ALA A 137 5.15 -2.11 6.80
CA ALA A 137 4.53 -1.84 8.10
C ALA A 137 5.58 -1.70 9.20
N PRO A 138 5.43 -0.73 10.13
CA PRO A 138 6.26 -0.71 11.33
C PRO A 138 5.98 -1.96 12.17
N LEU A 139 7.00 -2.50 12.81
CA LEU A 139 6.87 -3.61 13.75
C LEU A 139 6.57 -3.08 15.15
N ILE A 140 5.52 -3.61 15.76
CA ILE A 140 5.11 -3.28 17.11
C ILE A 140 5.84 -4.20 18.09
N GLY A 141 6.41 -3.60 19.14
CA GLY A 141 7.06 -4.34 20.23
C GLY A 141 8.45 -4.89 19.90
N VAL A 142 8.95 -4.66 18.68
CA VAL A 142 10.32 -5.05 18.27
C VAL A 142 11.17 -3.80 18.15
N ARG A 143 12.33 -3.79 18.83
CA ARG A 143 13.30 -2.70 18.75
C ARG A 143 14.37 -3.00 17.70
N ALA A 144 14.88 -1.95 17.08
CA ALA A 144 16.02 -2.08 16.21
C ALA A 144 17.25 -2.60 17.01
N PRO A 145 18.04 -3.51 16.43
CA PRO A 145 19.32 -3.90 17.03
C PRO A 145 20.19 -2.65 17.20
N GLY A 146 20.63 -2.36 18.43
CA GLY A 146 21.49 -1.21 18.74
C GLY A 146 20.82 -0.01 19.44
N THR A 147 19.49 -0.02 19.64
CA THR A 147 18.83 1.01 20.44
C THR A 147 19.10 0.79 21.94
N ILE A 148 20.04 1.55 22.52
CA ILE A 148 20.32 1.50 23.97
C ILE A 148 19.11 2.06 24.73
N PRO A 149 18.53 1.33 25.71
CA PRO A 149 17.46 1.86 26.54
C PRO A 149 18.02 2.88 27.53
N GLY A 150 17.62 4.14 27.41
CA GLY A 150 17.73 5.11 28.51
C GLY A 150 19.15 5.60 28.81
N GLY A 151 19.74 6.39 27.91
CA GLY A 151 20.79 7.34 28.29
C GLY A 151 20.18 8.46 29.13
N ARG A 152 20.09 8.28 30.45
CA ARG A 152 19.90 9.40 31.37
C ARG A 152 21.18 10.24 31.29
N THR A 153 21.14 11.39 30.63
CA THR A 153 22.20 12.40 30.78
C THR A 153 22.22 12.83 32.25
N PRO A 154 23.33 12.67 32.99
CA PRO A 154 23.49 13.36 34.25
C PRO A 154 23.55 14.85 33.92
N HIS A 155 22.61 15.61 34.47
CA HIS A 155 22.81 17.04 34.65
C HIS A 155 23.84 17.19 35.78
N ASP A 156 25.04 17.60 35.42
CA ASP A 156 25.93 18.40 36.27
C ASP A 156 25.80 19.87 35.85
#